data_AF-A0A372QDA9-F1
#
_entry.id   AF-A0A372QDA9-F1
#
_cell.length_a   1.000
_cell.length_b   1.000
_cell.length_c   1.000
_cell.angle_alpha   90.00
_cell.angle_beta   90.00
_cell.angle_gamma   90.00
#
_symmetry.space_group_name_H-M   'P 1'
#
loop_
_entity.id
_entity.type
_entity.pdbx_description
1 polymer ?
#
loop_
_entity_poly.entity_id
_entity_poly.type
_entity_poly.pdbx_seq_one_letter_code
_entity_poly.pdbx_strand_id
1 'polypeptide(L)'
;MIYWPNFFKEEFNNDKKHNTLAAINSYLQNERELGIITIYLNFISSYANEFIQDLDFFQQLKKPVFPLVELRLQHLTAYIETYRNSNDFGPSLEDLISQYQFNTNEFYAIFRTAFEVAYNKFVAHISNHPSLQLFNACQVFNPKYIHAGDLLRKNIRQYGVNKEFFKSIG
;
A
#
# COMPACT_ATOMS: atom_id res chain seq x y z
N MET A 1 -10.09 9.26 -20.87
CA MET A 1 -11.37 8.70 -21.35
C MET A 1 -11.71 7.54 -20.44
N ILE A 2 -12.83 7.60 -19.72
CA ILE A 2 -13.20 6.59 -18.73
C ILE A 2 -13.78 5.37 -19.48
N TYR A 3 -12.99 4.31 -19.63
CA TYR A 3 -13.35 3.12 -20.43
C TYR A 3 -14.38 2.21 -19.75
N TRP A 4 -14.42 2.21 -18.42
CA TRP A 4 -15.14 1.20 -17.64
C TRP A 4 -16.68 1.32 -17.67
N PRO A 5 -17.34 2.50 -17.72
CA PRO A 5 -18.80 2.56 -17.82
C PRO A 5 -19.31 2.01 -19.15
N ASN A 6 -18.58 2.26 -20.23
CA ASN A 6 -18.91 1.72 -21.55
C ASN A 6 -18.76 0.20 -21.58
N PHE A 7 -17.69 -0.33 -20.98
CA PHE A 7 -17.50 -1.77 -20.83
C PHE A 7 -18.71 -2.44 -20.15
N PHE A 8 -19.14 -1.95 -18.97
CA PHE A 8 -20.30 -2.56 -18.29
C PHE A 8 -21.62 -2.37 -19.04
N LYS A 9 -21.76 -1.30 -19.82
CA LYS A 9 -22.90 -1.09 -20.70
C LYS A 9 -22.93 -2.12 -21.84
N GLU A 10 -21.79 -2.40 -22.45
CA GLU A 10 -21.65 -3.41 -23.49
C GLU A 10 -21.91 -4.83 -22.94
N GLU A 11 -21.33 -5.17 -21.79
CA GLU A 11 -21.57 -6.46 -21.12
C GLU A 11 -23.06 -6.70 -20.83
N PHE A 12 -23.78 -5.69 -20.34
CA PHE A 12 -25.23 -5.80 -20.13
C PHE A 12 -26.03 -5.90 -21.43
N ASN A 13 -25.61 -5.22 -22.49
CA ASN A 13 -26.26 -5.35 -23.79
C ASN A 13 -26.13 -6.77 -24.34
N ASN A 14 -25.01 -7.45 -24.04
CA ASN A 14 -24.75 -8.84 -24.41
C ASN A 14 -25.58 -9.83 -23.57
N ASP A 15 -25.79 -9.55 -22.28
CA ASP A 15 -26.66 -10.36 -21.41
C ASP A 15 -27.63 -9.52 -20.56
N LYS A 16 -28.77 -9.19 -21.17
CA LYS A 16 -29.83 -8.38 -20.54
C LYS A 16 -30.55 -9.08 -19.39
N LYS A 17 -30.39 -10.40 -19.22
CA LYS A 17 -31.03 -11.15 -18.12
C LYS A 17 -30.14 -11.23 -16.89
N HIS A 18 -28.90 -10.77 -16.98
CA HIS A 18 -27.97 -10.81 -15.87
C HIS A 18 -28.30 -9.73 -14.83
N ASN A 19 -28.94 -10.15 -13.73
CA ASN A 19 -29.40 -9.24 -12.67
C ASN A 19 -28.29 -8.33 -12.12
N THR A 20 -27.07 -8.84 -11.96
CA THR A 20 -25.93 -8.02 -11.50
C THR A 20 -25.53 -6.94 -12.50
N LEU A 21 -25.48 -7.26 -13.81
CA LEU A 21 -25.13 -6.28 -14.85
C LEU A 21 -26.22 -5.22 -15.00
N ALA A 22 -27.49 -5.60 -14.81
CA ALA A 22 -28.61 -4.67 -14.76
C ALA A 22 -28.46 -3.69 -13.58
N ALA A 23 -28.15 -4.22 -12.39
CA ALA A 23 -27.93 -3.41 -11.20
C ALA A 23 -26.74 -2.46 -11.38
N ILE A 24 -25.59 -2.96 -11.82
CA ILE A 24 -24.40 -2.13 -12.10
C ILE A 24 -24.77 -1.02 -13.09
N ASN A 25 -25.38 -1.33 -14.23
CA ASN A 25 -25.76 -0.29 -15.19
C ASN A 25 -26.72 0.73 -14.60
N SER A 26 -27.69 0.33 -13.79
CA SER A 26 -28.57 1.26 -13.08
C SER A 26 -27.79 2.23 -12.19
N TYR A 27 -26.79 1.76 -11.46
CA TYR A 27 -25.92 2.63 -10.67
C TYR A 27 -25.11 3.59 -11.56
N LEU A 28 -24.62 3.12 -12.71
CA LEU A 28 -23.80 3.94 -13.61
C LEU A 28 -24.57 5.00 -14.39
N GLN A 29 -25.90 4.86 -14.51
CA GLN A 29 -26.75 5.93 -15.05
C GLN A 29 -27.02 7.05 -14.04
N ASN A 30 -26.76 6.83 -12.75
CA ASN A 30 -26.88 7.87 -11.73
C ASN A 30 -25.57 8.69 -11.69
N GLU A 31 -25.66 9.98 -12.03
CA GLU A 31 -24.48 10.87 -12.09
C GLU A 31 -23.71 10.95 -10.76
N ARG A 32 -24.43 10.93 -9.63
CA ARG A 32 -23.83 10.98 -8.30
C ARG A 32 -23.04 9.70 -8.02
N GLU A 33 -23.63 8.54 -8.24
CA GLU A 33 -22.97 7.24 -8.02
C GLU A 33 -21.79 7.04 -8.97
N LEU A 34 -21.97 7.41 -10.24
CA LEU A 34 -20.90 7.40 -11.24
C LEU A 34 -19.73 8.28 -10.80
N GLY A 35 -20.00 9.48 -10.28
CA GLY A 35 -18.98 10.39 -9.74
C GLY A 35 -18.21 9.77 -8.57
N ILE A 36 -18.92 9.21 -7.60
CA ILE A 36 -18.31 8.52 -6.43
C ILE A 36 -17.38 7.40 -6.90
N ILE A 37 -17.86 6.50 -7.76
CA ILE A 37 -17.07 5.36 -8.26
C ILE A 37 -15.85 5.86 -9.05
N THR A 38 -16.04 6.88 -9.89
CA THR A 38 -14.95 7.47 -10.67
C THR A 38 -13.86 8.05 -9.78
N ILE A 39 -14.23 8.77 -8.72
CA ILE A 39 -13.28 9.34 -7.76
C ILE A 39 -12.49 8.21 -7.07
N TYR A 40 -13.17 7.16 -6.58
CA TYR A 40 -12.49 6.04 -5.94
C TYR A 40 -11.53 5.29 -6.86
N LEU A 41 -11.92 5.05 -8.11
CA LEU A 41 -11.05 4.39 -9.07
C LEU A 41 -9.80 5.22 -9.38
N ASN A 42 -9.93 6.54 -9.49
CA ASN A 42 -8.78 7.42 -9.67
C ASN A 42 -7.87 7.43 -8.44
N PHE A 43 -8.45 7.51 -7.24
CA PHE A 43 -7.69 7.37 -5.99
C PHE A 43 -6.89 6.06 -5.96
N ILE A 44 -7.55 4.92 -6.19
CA ILE A 44 -6.88 3.61 -6.20
C ILE A 44 -5.76 3.59 -7.26
N SER A 45 -6.04 4.05 -8.48
CA SER A 45 -5.05 4.09 -9.56
C SER A 45 -3.83 4.95 -9.22
N SER A 46 -4.04 6.11 -8.59
CA SER A 46 -2.96 7.04 -8.22
C SER A 46 -2.07 6.50 -7.10
N TYR A 47 -2.63 5.75 -6.15
CA TYR A 47 -1.91 5.36 -4.92
C TYR A 47 -1.56 3.86 -4.83
N ALA A 48 -2.13 3.00 -5.68
CA ALA A 48 -1.84 1.56 -5.63
C ALA A 48 -0.46 1.18 -6.17
N ASN A 49 0.16 2.03 -7.01
CA ASN A 49 1.40 1.68 -7.71
C ASN A 49 2.56 1.33 -6.75
N GLU A 50 2.73 2.04 -5.64
CA GLU A 50 3.77 1.72 -4.65
C GLU A 50 3.58 0.32 -4.07
N PHE A 51 2.34 -0.07 -3.76
CA PHE A 51 2.02 -1.40 -3.25
C PHE A 51 2.27 -2.50 -4.30
N ILE A 52 1.93 -2.23 -5.56
CA ILE A 52 2.14 -3.17 -6.67
C ILE A 52 3.65 -3.38 -6.91
N GLN A 53 4.43 -2.30 -6.93
CA GLN A 53 5.87 -2.38 -7.15
C GLN A 53 6.59 -3.16 -6.04
N ASP A 54 6.20 -2.96 -4.79
CA ASP A 54 6.77 -3.71 -3.68
C ASP A 54 6.34 -5.18 -3.71
N LEU A 55 5.09 -5.47 -4.07
CA LEU A 55 4.61 -6.85 -4.28
C LEU A 55 5.43 -7.56 -5.37
N ASP A 56 5.59 -6.91 -6.53
CA ASP A 56 6.38 -7.44 -7.64
C ASP A 56 7.84 -7.68 -7.22
N PHE A 57 8.44 -6.75 -6.47
CA PHE A 57 9.77 -6.89 -5.93
C PHE A 57 9.91 -8.16 -5.07
N PHE A 58 8.96 -8.40 -4.16
CA PHE A 58 8.98 -9.58 -3.29
C PHE A 58 8.68 -10.89 -4.04
N GLN A 59 7.89 -10.84 -5.11
CA GLN A 59 7.54 -12.03 -5.91
C GLN A 59 8.62 -12.42 -6.92
N GLN A 60 9.24 -11.45 -7.61
CA GLN A 60 10.16 -11.71 -8.72
C GLN A 60 11.57 -12.06 -8.25
N LEU A 61 12.03 -11.48 -7.14
CA LEU A 61 13.35 -11.79 -6.61
C LEU A 61 13.29 -13.10 -5.82
N LYS A 62 13.72 -14.19 -6.45
CA LYS A 62 13.86 -15.52 -5.82
C LYS A 62 14.68 -15.51 -4.51
N LYS A 63 15.47 -14.46 -4.26
CA LYS A 63 16.19 -14.17 -3.01
C LYS A 63 16.33 -12.65 -2.83
N PRO A 64 15.38 -11.97 -2.15
CA PRO A 64 15.57 -10.56 -1.88
C PRO A 64 16.72 -10.39 -0.86
N VAL A 65 17.62 -9.45 -1.11
CA VAL A 65 18.80 -9.20 -0.26
C VAL A 65 18.34 -8.41 0.97
N PHE A 66 18.70 -8.85 2.20
CA PHE A 66 18.10 -8.33 3.44
C PHE A 66 18.05 -6.79 3.56
N PRO A 67 19.13 -6.03 3.30
CA PRO A 67 19.08 -4.57 3.36
C PRO A 67 18.09 -3.94 2.38
N LEU A 68 17.82 -4.61 1.26
CA LEU A 68 16.86 -4.14 0.26
C LEU A 68 15.42 -4.41 0.69
N VAL A 69 15.17 -5.52 1.38
CA VAL A 69 13.86 -5.82 2.00
C VAL A 69 13.53 -4.77 3.07
N GLU A 70 14.45 -4.50 3.98
CA GLU A 70 14.23 -3.53 5.05
C GLU A 70 14.01 -2.11 4.51
N LEU A 71 14.83 -1.68 3.54
CA LEU A 71 14.68 -0.37 2.92
C LEU A 71 13.31 -0.22 2.25
N ARG A 72 12.83 -1.27 1.58
CA ARG A 72 11.49 -1.30 0.96
C ARG A 72 10.39 -1.20 2.01
N LEU A 73 10.49 -1.98 3.09
CA LEU A 73 9.53 -1.90 4.20
C LEU A 73 9.51 -0.50 4.84
N GLN A 74 10.67 0.13 5.03
CA GLN A 74 10.78 1.50 5.55
C GLN A 74 10.14 2.52 4.59
N HIS A 75 10.42 2.40 3.29
CA HIS A 75 9.83 3.27 2.27
C HIS A 75 8.30 3.16 2.25
N LEU A 76 7.77 1.93 2.23
CA LEU A 76 6.34 1.68 2.26
C LEU A 76 5.69 2.19 3.55
N THR A 77 6.36 2.04 4.69
CA THR A 77 5.90 2.59 5.97
C THR A 77 5.77 4.12 5.88
N ALA A 78 6.82 4.80 5.44
CA ALA A 78 6.84 6.27 5.31
C ALA A 78 5.78 6.77 4.32
N TYR A 79 5.58 6.05 3.22
CA TYR A 79 4.55 6.34 2.23
C TYR A 79 3.15 6.27 2.86
N ILE A 80 2.81 5.16 3.51
CA ILE A 80 1.50 4.99 4.18
C ILE A 80 1.32 6.04 5.28
N GLU A 81 2.35 6.31 6.09
CA GLU A 81 2.32 7.30 7.17
C GLU A 81 2.09 8.72 6.65
N THR A 82 2.65 9.06 5.50
CA THR A 82 2.44 10.36 4.87
C THR A 82 0.97 10.55 4.51
N TYR A 83 0.35 9.57 3.84
CA TYR A 83 -1.02 9.74 3.32
C TYR A 83 -2.12 9.51 4.36
N ARG A 84 -1.91 8.72 5.42
CA ARG A 84 -2.86 8.67 6.55
C ARG A 84 -2.98 10.01 7.27
N ASN A 85 -1.91 10.80 7.28
CA ASN A 85 -1.85 12.13 7.91
C ASN A 85 -2.01 13.29 6.92
N SER A 86 -2.26 13.00 5.64
CA SER A 86 -2.30 14.03 4.60
C SER A 86 -3.63 14.78 4.59
N ASN A 87 -3.53 16.10 4.38
CA ASN A 87 -4.67 16.97 4.08
C ASN A 87 -4.81 17.25 2.58
N ASP A 88 -3.94 16.66 1.76
CA ASP A 88 -3.87 16.88 0.32
C ASP A 88 -3.62 15.55 -0.42
N PHE A 89 -4.41 15.31 -1.46
CA PHE A 89 -4.29 14.15 -2.35
C PHE A 89 -4.05 14.57 -3.81
N GLY A 90 -3.54 15.78 -3.99
CA GLY A 90 -3.13 16.33 -5.27
C GLY A 90 -4.29 16.95 -6.07
N PRO A 91 -3.94 17.88 -6.97
CA PRO A 91 -4.92 18.68 -7.71
C PRO A 91 -5.79 17.83 -8.62
N SER A 92 -5.26 16.73 -9.18
CA SER A 92 -6.04 15.86 -10.06
C SER A 92 -7.26 15.23 -9.38
N LEU A 93 -7.16 14.88 -8.09
CA LEU A 93 -8.30 14.35 -7.35
C LEU A 93 -9.20 15.46 -6.84
N GLU A 94 -8.63 16.59 -6.42
CA GLU A 94 -9.41 17.76 -6.02
C GLU A 94 -10.30 18.30 -7.14
N ASP A 95 -9.74 18.46 -8.34
CA ASP A 95 -10.46 18.89 -9.54
C ASP A 95 -11.58 17.91 -9.88
N LEU A 96 -11.30 16.61 -9.79
CA LEU A 96 -12.28 15.56 -10.09
C LEU A 96 -13.44 15.56 -9.07
N ILE A 97 -13.13 15.69 -7.78
CA ILE A 97 -14.16 15.78 -6.72
C ILE A 97 -15.03 17.02 -6.95
N SER A 98 -14.40 18.15 -7.25
CA SER A 98 -15.07 19.43 -7.52
C SER A 98 -15.92 19.38 -8.79
N GLN A 99 -15.45 18.71 -9.83
CA GLN A 99 -16.18 18.50 -11.08
C GLN A 99 -17.53 17.81 -10.84
N TYR A 100 -17.57 16.83 -9.94
CA TYR A 100 -18.80 16.13 -9.53
C TYR A 100 -19.56 16.83 -8.39
N GLN A 101 -19.18 18.08 -8.06
CA GLN A 101 -19.83 18.92 -7.04
C GLN A 101 -19.85 18.29 -5.63
N PHE A 102 -18.87 17.45 -5.32
CA PHE A 102 -18.73 16.87 -4.00
C PHE A 102 -17.84 17.71 -3.08
N ASN A 103 -17.93 17.45 -1.78
CA ASN A 103 -17.07 18.06 -0.78
C ASN A 103 -15.72 17.34 -0.72
N THR A 104 -14.64 18.02 -1.12
CA THR A 104 -13.26 17.51 -1.06
C THR A 104 -12.87 16.98 0.31
N ASN A 105 -13.28 17.65 1.39
CA ASN A 105 -12.91 17.26 2.74
C ASN A 105 -13.52 15.91 3.16
N GLU A 106 -14.72 15.60 2.68
CA GLU A 106 -15.38 14.31 2.96
C GLU A 106 -14.62 13.17 2.28
N PHE A 107 -14.25 13.33 1.01
CA PHE A 107 -13.46 12.34 0.29
C PHE A 107 -12.05 12.17 0.86
N TYR A 108 -11.38 13.27 1.22
CA TYR A 108 -10.06 13.21 1.82
C TYR A 108 -10.08 12.50 3.18
N ALA A 109 -11.17 12.63 3.97
CA ALA A 109 -11.33 11.86 5.19
C ALA A 109 -11.45 10.35 4.91
N ILE A 110 -12.15 9.96 3.85
CA ILE A 110 -12.26 8.57 3.42
C ILE A 110 -10.90 8.03 2.94
N PHE A 111 -10.15 8.82 2.16
CA PHE A 111 -8.82 8.45 1.69
C PHE A 111 -7.83 8.24 2.84
N ARG A 112 -7.78 9.16 3.81
CA ARG A 112 -7.00 8.98 5.04
C ARG A 112 -7.39 7.70 5.77
N THR A 113 -8.69 7.42 5.89
CA THR A 113 -9.19 6.20 6.54
C THR A 113 -8.72 4.94 5.80
N ALA A 114 -8.69 4.96 4.47
CA ALA A 114 -8.15 3.85 3.69
C ALA A 114 -6.66 3.61 3.98
N PHE A 115 -5.86 4.68 4.08
CA PHE A 115 -4.44 4.59 4.47
C PHE A 115 -4.27 4.16 5.94
N GLU A 116 -5.13 4.58 6.85
CA GLU A 116 -5.13 4.12 8.24
C GLU A 116 -5.38 2.60 8.33
N VAL A 117 -6.35 2.09 7.55
CA VAL A 117 -6.61 0.65 7.47
C VAL A 117 -5.42 -0.09 6.86
N ALA A 118 -4.78 0.46 5.83
CA ALA A 118 -3.58 -0.11 5.23
C ALA A 118 -2.42 -0.16 6.24
N TYR A 119 -2.20 0.92 7.00
CA TYR A 119 -1.20 0.99 8.06
C TYR A 119 -1.43 -0.07 9.13
N ASN A 120 -2.64 -0.17 9.66
CA ASN A 120 -2.97 -1.13 10.72
C ASN A 120 -2.77 -2.57 10.24
N LYS A 121 -3.15 -2.89 9.00
CA LYS A 121 -2.87 -4.20 8.40
C LYS A 121 -1.37 -4.45 8.23
N PHE A 122 -0.63 -3.46 7.77
CA PHE A 122 0.82 -3.55 7.55
C PHE A 122 1.57 -3.78 8.87
N VAL A 123 1.33 -2.95 9.87
CA VAL A 123 1.95 -3.07 11.21
C VAL A 123 1.63 -4.41 11.86
N ALA A 124 0.38 -4.86 11.78
CA ALA A 124 -0.02 -6.16 12.35
C ALA A 124 0.73 -7.35 11.74
N HIS A 125 1.05 -7.29 10.44
CA HIS A 125 1.78 -8.36 9.75
C HIS A 125 3.30 -8.25 9.92
N ILE A 126 3.86 -7.05 9.77
CA ILE A 126 5.32 -6.85 9.81
C ILE A 126 5.87 -6.97 11.23
N SER A 127 5.23 -6.35 12.21
CA SER A 127 5.74 -6.34 13.60
C SER A 127 5.82 -7.74 14.20
N ASN A 128 4.97 -8.65 13.74
CA ASN A 128 4.90 -10.03 14.20
C ASN A 128 5.62 -11.02 13.26
N HIS A 129 6.29 -10.54 12.21
CA HIS A 129 6.87 -11.44 11.22
C HIS A 129 8.15 -12.12 11.77
N PRO A 130 8.24 -13.46 11.79
CA PRO A 130 9.39 -14.18 12.35
C PRO A 130 10.74 -13.79 11.73
N SER A 131 10.76 -13.52 10.42
CA SER A 131 11.98 -13.10 9.72
C SER A 131 12.44 -11.68 10.04
N LEU A 132 11.61 -10.83 10.67
CA LEU A 132 12.02 -9.46 11.01
C LEU A 132 13.20 -9.46 11.99
N GLN A 133 13.16 -10.33 13.00
CA GLN A 133 14.26 -10.49 13.95
C GLN A 133 15.53 -11.03 13.27
N LEU A 134 15.37 -11.94 12.30
CA LEU A 134 16.48 -12.42 11.49
C LEU A 134 17.10 -11.29 10.65
N PHE A 135 16.28 -10.45 10.01
CA PHE A 135 16.77 -9.31 9.23
C PHE A 135 17.57 -8.33 10.09
N ASN A 136 17.06 -8.00 11.29
CA ASN A 136 17.74 -7.15 12.25
C ASN A 136 19.07 -7.79 12.73
N ALA A 137 19.08 -9.09 13.01
CA ALA A 137 20.28 -9.81 13.43
C ALA A 137 21.32 -9.86 12.29
N CYS A 138 20.91 -10.05 11.03
CA CYS A 138 21.82 -10.10 9.89
C CYS A 138 22.56 -8.78 9.62
N GLN A 139 22.06 -7.63 10.10
CA GLN A 139 22.75 -6.34 9.95
C GLN A 139 24.15 -6.33 10.59
N VAL A 140 24.38 -7.12 11.66
CA VAL A 140 25.70 -7.20 12.31
C VAL A 140 26.79 -7.74 11.39
N PHE A 141 26.41 -8.43 10.31
CA PHE A 141 27.32 -8.98 9.31
C PHE A 141 27.49 -8.09 8.08
N ASN A 142 26.81 -6.93 8.01
CA ASN A 142 26.98 -5.99 6.90
C ASN A 142 28.33 -5.26 7.03
N PRO A 143 29.28 -5.40 6.08
CA PRO A 143 30.60 -4.77 6.18
C PRO A 143 30.53 -3.25 6.34
N LYS A 144 29.51 -2.59 5.76
CA LYS A 144 29.32 -1.15 5.93
C LYS A 144 29.02 -0.76 7.40
N TYR A 145 28.33 -1.62 8.15
CA TYR A 145 28.08 -1.43 9.59
C TYR A 145 29.31 -1.76 10.44
N ILE A 146 30.08 -2.78 10.04
CA ILE A 146 31.33 -3.17 10.68
C ILE A 146 32.39 -2.07 10.53
N HIS A 147 32.44 -1.41 9.37
CA HIS A 147 33.46 -0.40 9.05
C HIS A 147 33.07 1.05 9.42
N ALA A 148 31.77 1.39 9.52
CA ALA A 148 31.32 2.78 9.76
C ALA A 148 30.75 3.09 11.16
N GLY A 149 30.66 2.12 12.08
CA GLY A 149 29.87 2.27 13.31
C GLY A 149 30.57 2.92 14.49
N ASP A 150 30.04 4.08 14.90
CA ASP A 150 30.09 4.65 16.25
C ASP A 150 29.93 3.58 17.37
N LEU A 151 30.61 3.74 18.50
CA LEU A 151 30.76 2.75 19.58
C LEU A 151 29.42 2.22 20.14
N LEU A 152 28.36 3.02 20.07
CA LEU A 152 27.02 2.64 20.51
C LEU A 152 26.36 1.58 19.61
N ARG A 153 26.70 1.51 18.33
CA ARG A 153 26.11 0.57 17.35
C ARG A 153 26.83 -0.78 17.27
N LYS A 154 27.89 -0.97 18.06
CA LYS A 154 28.65 -2.23 18.18
C LYS A 154 28.11 -3.16 19.27
N ASN A 155 27.06 -2.76 19.99
CA ASN A 155 26.54 -3.57 21.07
C ASN A 155 25.58 -4.65 20.54
N ILE A 156 26.13 -5.83 20.24
CA ILE A 156 25.38 -7.02 19.80
C ILE A 156 24.23 -7.40 20.76
N ARG A 157 24.26 -6.95 22.03
CA ARG A 157 23.19 -7.20 23.02
C ARG A 157 21.96 -6.33 22.81
N GLN A 158 22.05 -5.24 22.04
CA GLN A 158 20.89 -4.39 21.67
C GLN A 158 20.08 -4.98 20.50
N TYR A 159 20.71 -5.84 19.70
CA TYR A 159 20.06 -6.62 18.66
C TYR A 159 19.51 -7.88 19.34
N GLY A 160 18.28 -7.80 19.85
CA GLY A 160 17.63 -8.83 20.66
C GLY A 160 18.09 -10.24 20.28
N VAL A 161 18.94 -10.81 21.14
CA VAL A 161 19.66 -12.05 20.86
C VAL A 161 18.64 -13.16 20.68
N ASN A 162 18.39 -13.53 19.42
CA ASN A 162 17.55 -14.68 19.11
C ASN A 162 18.33 -15.94 19.47
N LYS A 163 18.03 -16.51 20.64
CA LYS A 163 18.58 -17.80 21.09
C LYS A 163 18.35 -18.91 20.05
N GLU A 164 17.36 -18.76 19.18
CA GLU A 164 17.07 -19.68 18.07
C GLU A 164 18.08 -19.61 16.92
N PHE A 165 18.58 -18.41 16.58
CA PHE A 165 19.63 -18.30 15.55
C PHE A 165 20.90 -19.01 16.02
N PHE A 166 21.31 -18.83 17.27
CA PHE A 166 22.48 -19.53 17.81
C PHE A 166 22.27 -21.04 17.99
N LYS A 167 21.03 -21.53 18.05
CA LYS A 167 20.72 -22.96 18.09
C LYS A 167 20.78 -23.66 16.73
N SER A 168 20.64 -22.93 15.62
CA SER A 168 20.64 -23.52 14.27
C SER A 168 22.01 -23.62 13.62
N ILE A 169 23.02 -22.97 14.21
CA ILE A 169 24.44 -23.00 13.82
C ILE A 169 25.32 -23.77 14.83
N GLY A 170 24.70 -24.49 15.77
CA GLY A 170 25.35 -25.38 16.72
C GLY A 170 25.07 -26.85 16.43
#